data_AF-A0A5K1DLV3-F1
#
_entry.id   AF-A0A5K1DLV3-F1
#
_cell.length_a   1.000
_cell.length_b   1.000
_cell.length_c   1.000
_cell.angle_alpha   90.00
_cell.angle_beta   90.00
_cell.angle_gamma   90.00
#
_symmetry.space_group_name_H-M   'P 1'
#
loop_
_entity.id
_entity.type
_entity.pdbx_description
1 polymer ?
#
loop_
_entity_poly.entity_id
_entity_poly.type
_entity_poly.pdbx_seq_one_letter_code
_entity_poly.pdbx_strand_id
1 'polypeptide(L)'
;SCIVGRCQIDHHRLGSTLTYLAKDVYDQVLNAVANVINHERFYSPEQDSLCYHVDNNGDPYEGLLEMTFCFVNADWKLPPSNIFMMFESGITCLAIKDGQMPIFGNIAHQNMHVKYDLGKGLLSFVPTDCTQG
;
A
#
# COMPACT_ATOMS: atom_id res chain seq x y z
N SER A 1 3.57 1.68 13.36
CA SER A 1 2.93 2.98 13.68
C SER A 1 1.66 3.13 12.84
N CYS A 2 0.62 3.76 13.36
CA CYS A 2 -0.66 3.95 12.67
C CYS A 2 -0.61 5.09 11.65
N ILE A 3 -1.24 4.91 10.50
CA ILE A 3 -1.57 6.00 9.56
C ILE A 3 -3.05 6.34 9.72
N VAL A 4 -3.36 7.62 9.90
CA VAL A 4 -4.72 8.12 10.12
C VAL A 4 -5.09 9.11 9.02
N GLY A 5 -6.21 8.87 8.34
CA GLY A 5 -6.73 9.75 7.28
C GLY A 5 -8.09 9.31 6.76
N ARG A 6 -8.83 10.20 6.10
CA ARG A 6 -10.08 9.85 5.39
C ARG A 6 -9.74 9.46 3.95
N CYS A 7 -10.05 8.22 3.58
CA CYS A 7 -9.83 7.70 2.24
C CYS A 7 -11.12 7.11 1.67
N GLN A 8 -11.27 7.18 0.35
CA GLN A 8 -12.36 6.53 -0.38
C GLN A 8 -11.86 5.23 -1.02
N ILE A 9 -12.78 4.29 -1.19
CA ILE A 9 -12.58 3.11 -2.01
C ILE A 9 -13.24 3.42 -3.34
N ASP A 10 -12.44 3.59 -4.38
CA ASP A 10 -12.97 3.92 -5.69
C ASP A 10 -13.67 2.70 -6.30
N HIS A 11 -14.89 2.91 -6.78
CA HIS A 11 -15.74 1.89 -7.43
C HIS A 11 -16.06 2.28 -8.89
N HIS A 12 -15.46 3.36 -9.42
CA HIS A 12 -15.63 3.80 -10.81
C HIS A 12 -14.82 2.95 -11.80
N ARG A 13 -15.27 2.93 -13.06
CA ARG A 13 -14.77 2.07 -14.16
C ARG A 13 -13.29 2.30 -14.54
N LEU A 14 -12.60 3.27 -13.95
CA LEU A 14 -11.15 3.45 -14.00
C LEU A 14 -10.60 3.29 -12.58
N GLY A 15 -10.45 2.06 -12.11
CA GLY A 15 -9.83 1.79 -10.82
C GLY A 15 -8.37 2.26 -10.82
N SER A 16 -7.93 2.86 -9.72
CA SER A 16 -6.51 3.21 -9.53
C SER A 16 -5.68 1.97 -9.19
N THR A 17 -4.52 1.82 -9.83
CA THR A 17 -3.54 0.80 -9.41
C THR A 17 -2.90 1.16 -8.07
N LEU A 18 -2.53 2.43 -7.89
CA LEU A 18 -1.80 2.96 -6.72
C LEU A 18 -2.76 3.50 -5.65
N THR A 19 -2.29 3.51 -4.41
CA THR A 19 -2.95 4.25 -3.33
C THR A 19 -2.54 5.71 -3.39
N TYR A 20 -3.51 6.62 -3.38
CA TYR A 20 -3.28 8.05 -3.27
C TYR A 20 -3.69 8.54 -1.89
N LEU A 21 -2.83 9.32 -1.24
CA LEU A 21 -3.09 9.93 0.06
C LEU A 21 -3.01 11.45 -0.04
N ALA A 22 -3.59 12.14 0.95
CA ALA A 22 -3.32 13.56 1.11
C ALA A 22 -1.81 13.78 1.34
N LYS A 23 -1.27 14.89 0.84
CA LYS A 23 0.18 15.15 0.81
C LYS A 23 0.84 15.04 2.19
N ASP A 24 0.21 15.62 3.21
CA ASP A 24 0.67 15.58 4.60
C ASP A 24 0.77 14.16 5.17
N VAL A 25 -0.15 13.28 4.77
CA VAL A 25 -0.15 11.87 5.15
C VAL A 25 0.91 11.10 4.35
N TYR A 26 1.02 11.36 3.05
CA TYR A 26 2.05 10.74 2.21
C TYR A 26 3.47 11.08 2.68
N ASP A 27 3.73 12.35 3.05
CA ASP A 27 5.03 12.77 3.57
C ASP A 27 5.38 12.05 4.89
N GLN A 28 4.38 11.76 5.74
CA GLN A 28 4.57 10.93 6.94
C GLN A 28 4.90 9.48 6.59
N VAL A 29 4.24 8.92 5.57
CA VAL A 29 4.55 7.57 5.06
C VAL A 29 5.97 7.50 4.55
N LEU A 30 6.40 8.44 3.71
CA LEU A 30 7.76 8.49 3.18
C LEU A 30 8.80 8.52 4.30
N ASN A 31 8.59 9.36 5.32
CA ASN A 31 9.49 9.44 6.47
C ASN A 31 9.52 8.15 7.28
N ALA A 32 8.37 7.51 7.52
CA ALA A 32 8.30 6.25 8.25
C ALA A 32 8.98 5.11 7.49
N VAL A 33 8.71 4.99 6.18
CA VAL A 33 9.32 3.99 5.29
C VAL A 33 10.84 4.16 5.24
N ALA A 34 11.30 5.40 5.05
CA ALA A 34 12.72 5.75 5.02
C ALA A 34 13.49 5.37 6.30
N ASN A 35 12.83 5.42 7.46
CA ASN A 35 13.46 5.15 8.75
C ASN A 35 13.48 3.65 9.11
N VAL A 36 12.64 2.84 8.47
CA VAL A 36 12.48 1.42 8.80
C VAL A 36 13.20 0.53 7.81
N ILE A 37 13.16 0.86 6.52
CA ILE A 37 13.74 0.03 5.47
C ILE A 37 15.25 0.27 5.36
N ASN A 38 16.01 -0.81 5.53
CA ASN A 38 17.46 -0.84 5.40
C ASN A 38 17.89 -1.44 4.04
N HIS A 39 17.30 -0.94 2.96
CA HIS A 39 17.68 -1.28 1.58
C HIS A 39 18.27 -0.06 0.88
N GLU A 40 19.14 -0.31 -0.10
CA GLU A 40 19.72 0.77 -0.91
C GLU A 40 18.63 1.45 -1.75
N ARG A 41 18.56 2.78 -1.71
CA ARG A 41 17.58 3.53 -2.49
C ARG A 41 17.93 3.53 -3.96
N PHE A 42 16.94 3.25 -4.80
CA PHE A 42 17.02 3.38 -6.24
C PHE A 42 16.33 4.69 -6.69
N TYR A 43 16.99 5.43 -7.57
CA TYR A 43 16.49 6.69 -8.13
C TYR A 43 16.29 6.55 -9.63
N SER A 44 15.06 6.73 -10.10
CA SER A 44 14.73 6.71 -11.53
C SER A 44 14.29 8.09 -12.01
N PRO A 45 14.83 8.60 -13.14
CA PRO A 45 14.31 9.82 -13.78
C PRO A 45 12.87 9.67 -14.29
N GLU A 46 12.43 8.43 -14.54
CA GLU A 46 11.12 8.13 -15.14
C GLU A 46 10.02 7.99 -14.09
N GLN A 47 10.39 7.82 -12.81
CA GLN A 47 9.45 7.49 -11.74
C GLN A 47 9.75 8.25 -10.45
N ASP A 48 8.79 9.07 -10.02
CA ASP A 48 8.84 9.81 -8.75
C ASP A 48 8.31 8.99 -7.55
N SER A 49 8.58 7.69 -7.53
CA SER A 49 8.20 6.80 -6.42
C SER A 49 9.43 6.47 -5.59
N LEU A 50 9.26 6.27 -4.29
CA LEU A 50 10.33 5.79 -3.42
C LEU A 50 10.63 4.31 -3.74
N CYS A 51 11.84 4.02 -4.23
CA CYS A 51 12.24 2.70 -4.68
C CYS A 51 13.50 2.19 -3.97
N TYR A 52 13.63 0.86 -3.90
CA TYR A 52 14.71 0.18 -3.20
C TYR A 52 15.20 -1.02 -4.01
N HIS A 53 16.50 -1.26 -3.93
CA HIS A 53 17.10 -2.52 -4.37
C HIS A 53 16.67 -3.65 -3.43
N VAL A 54 16.25 -4.78 -4.00
CA VAL A 54 15.86 -6.00 -3.28
C VAL A 54 16.55 -7.22 -3.91
N ASP A 55 16.70 -8.29 -3.13
CA ASP A 55 17.38 -9.50 -3.60
C ASP A 55 16.58 -10.20 -4.71
N ASN A 56 17.20 -10.31 -5.88
CA ASN A 56 16.62 -10.93 -7.08
C ASN A 56 16.38 -12.45 -6.99
N ASN A 57 17.00 -13.11 -6.00
CA ASN A 57 16.98 -14.56 -5.85
C ASN A 57 16.03 -15.05 -4.75
N GLY A 58 15.30 -14.13 -4.10
CA GLY A 58 14.41 -14.39 -2.97
C GLY A 58 13.02 -13.78 -3.16
N ASP A 59 12.31 -13.58 -2.05
CA ASP A 59 11.03 -12.86 -2.06
C ASP A 59 11.30 -11.36 -2.32
N PRO A 60 10.73 -10.74 -3.38
CA PRO A 60 10.94 -9.33 -3.70
C PRO A 60 10.43 -8.37 -2.62
N TYR A 61 9.75 -8.89 -1.60
CA TYR A 61 9.24 -8.18 -0.45
C TYR A 61 10.00 -8.47 0.86
N GLU A 62 11.07 -9.29 0.81
CA GLU A 62 11.87 -9.63 1.97
C GLU A 62 12.52 -8.38 2.59
N GLY A 63 12.39 -8.25 3.91
CA GLY A 63 12.92 -7.11 4.67
C GLY A 63 12.15 -5.79 4.48
N LEU A 64 11.04 -5.79 3.74
CA LEU A 64 10.12 -4.65 3.66
C LEU A 64 9.13 -4.65 4.84
N LEU A 65 8.58 -3.47 5.13
CA LEU A 65 7.71 -3.27 6.28
C LEU A 65 6.25 -3.63 5.99
N GLU A 66 5.55 -4.05 7.05
CA GLU A 66 4.09 -4.03 7.12
C GLU A 66 3.59 -2.64 7.54
N MET A 67 2.39 -2.28 7.07
CA MET A 67 1.75 -1.00 7.35
C MET A 67 0.37 -1.23 7.94
N THR A 68 -0.11 -0.31 8.78
CA THR A 68 -1.49 -0.37 9.30
C THR A 68 -2.17 0.97 9.14
N PHE A 69 -3.28 0.97 8.39
CA PHE A 69 -4.22 2.08 8.38
C PHE A 69 -5.18 1.92 9.55
N CYS A 70 -5.25 2.93 10.39
CA CYS A 70 -6.06 2.90 11.61
C CYS A 70 -7.31 3.77 11.40
N PHE A 71 -8.47 3.13 11.40
CA PHE A 71 -9.79 3.76 11.31
C PHE A 71 -10.46 3.75 12.68
N VAL A 72 -11.51 4.58 12.83
CA VAL A 72 -12.22 4.77 14.12
C VAL A 72 -12.63 3.45 14.79
N ASN A 73 -12.96 2.42 14.01
CA ASN A 73 -13.44 1.13 14.53
C ASN A 73 -12.72 -0.09 13.93
N ALA A 74 -11.64 0.11 13.18
CA ALA A 74 -10.96 -0.99 12.50
C ALA A 74 -9.52 -0.64 12.17
N ASP A 75 -8.63 -1.62 12.31
CA ASP A 75 -7.27 -1.54 11.79
C ASP A 75 -7.18 -2.39 10.52
N TRP A 76 -6.68 -1.80 9.46
CA TRP A 76 -6.38 -2.51 8.22
C TRP A 76 -4.88 -2.69 8.09
N LYS A 77 -4.43 -3.91 8.38
CA LYS A 77 -3.03 -4.32 8.24
C LYS A 77 -2.76 -4.71 6.80
N LEU A 78 -1.72 -4.13 6.23
CA LEU A 78 -1.26 -4.37 4.87
C LEU A 78 0.09 -5.10 4.93
N PRO A 79 0.20 -6.27 4.28
CA PRO A 79 1.51 -6.89 4.05
C PRO A 79 2.31 -6.06 3.03
N PRO A 80 3.64 -6.29 2.94
CA PRO A 80 4.49 -5.60 1.97
C PRO A 80 3.99 -5.63 0.53
N SER A 81 3.41 -6.75 0.09
CA SER A 81 2.85 -6.93 -1.27
C SER A 81 1.72 -5.95 -1.60
N ASN A 82 1.07 -5.39 -0.57
CA ASN A 82 -0.04 -4.45 -0.71
C ASN A 82 0.42 -2.99 -0.53
N ILE A 83 1.71 -2.77 -0.26
CA ILE A 83 2.32 -1.46 -0.03
C ILE A 83 3.34 -1.16 -1.12
N PHE A 84 3.99 -2.19 -1.64
CA PHE A 84 5.07 -2.09 -2.62
C PHE A 84 4.74 -2.87 -3.89
N MET A 85 5.30 -2.42 -5.01
CA MET A 85 5.20 -3.07 -6.31
C MET A 85 6.57 -3.27 -6.92
N MET A 86 6.76 -4.41 -7.58
CA MET A 86 7.96 -4.65 -8.39
C MET A 86 7.94 -3.70 -9.60
N PHE A 87 8.98 -2.89 -9.73
CA PHE A 87 9.14 -1.99 -10.88
C PHE A 87 9.90 -2.69 -12.01
N GLU A 88 11.01 -3.32 -11.65
CA GLU A 88 11.79 -4.20 -12.51
C GLU A 88 12.51 -5.25 -11.64
N SER A 89 13.25 -6.18 -12.26
CA SER A 89 13.94 -7.23 -11.51
C SER A 89 14.90 -6.61 -10.48
N GLY A 90 14.61 -6.82 -9.21
CA GLY A 90 15.47 -6.41 -8.10
C GLY A 90 15.23 -4.98 -7.65
N ILE A 91 14.21 -4.32 -8.20
CA ILE A 91 13.76 -2.99 -7.78
C ILE A 91 12.30 -3.07 -7.35
N THR A 92 12.05 -2.73 -6.10
CA THR A 92 10.70 -2.64 -5.53
C THR A 92 10.41 -1.19 -5.13
N CYS A 93 9.24 -0.68 -5.51
CA CYS A 93 8.83 0.70 -5.31
C CYS A 93 7.57 0.82 -4.47
N LEU A 94 7.44 1.91 -3.72
CA LEU A 94 6.26 2.23 -2.95
C LEU A 94 5.06 2.46 -3.89
N ALA A 95 3.97 1.73 -3.66
CA ALA A 95 2.72 1.83 -4.42
C ALA A 95 1.74 2.85 -3.80
N ILE A 96 2.28 3.82 -3.07
CA ILE A 96 1.55 4.92 -2.41
C ILE A 96 2.13 6.23 -2.93
N LYS A 97 1.27 7.20 -3.28
CA LYS A 97 1.64 8.55 -3.72
C LYS A 97 0.76 9.61 -3.09
N ASP A 98 1.16 10.87 -3.17
CA ASP A 98 0.24 11.97 -2.91
C ASP A 98 -0.74 12.17 -4.06
N GLY A 99 -1.95 12.58 -3.74
CA GLY A 99 -3.01 12.88 -4.70
C GLY A 99 -4.02 13.86 -4.12
N GLN A 100 -4.75 14.54 -5.01
CA GLN A 100 -5.79 15.49 -4.61
C GLN A 100 -6.97 14.79 -3.90
N MET A 101 -7.24 13.54 -4.27
CA MET A 101 -8.31 12.74 -3.70
C MET A 101 -7.71 11.46 -3.09
N PRO A 102 -7.86 11.23 -1.78
CA PRO A 102 -7.34 10.02 -1.16
C PRO A 102 -8.12 8.77 -1.58
N ILE A 103 -7.43 7.80 -2.18
CA ILE A 103 -7.99 6.60 -2.79
C ILE A 103 -7.14 5.40 -2.41
N PHE A 104 -7.76 4.30 -1.98
CA PHE A 104 -7.07 3.01 -1.88
C PHE A 104 -7.07 2.29 -3.23
N GLY A 105 -5.87 2.04 -3.76
CA GLY A 105 -5.69 1.41 -5.06
C GLY A 105 -5.83 -0.10 -5.03
N ASN A 106 -5.82 -0.71 -6.22
CA ASN A 106 -5.92 -2.16 -6.40
C ASN A 106 -4.84 -2.93 -5.63
N ILE A 107 -3.59 -2.45 -5.61
CA ILE A 107 -2.49 -3.10 -4.89
C ILE A 107 -2.80 -3.20 -3.39
N ALA A 108 -3.36 -2.15 -2.78
CA ALA A 108 -3.74 -2.20 -1.37
C ALA A 108 -4.82 -3.26 -1.09
N HIS A 109 -5.72 -3.50 -2.06
CA HIS A 109 -6.82 -4.47 -1.94
C HIS A 109 -6.48 -5.89 -2.41
N GLN A 110 -5.32 -6.13 -3.02
CA GLN A 110 -4.96 -7.45 -3.51
C GLN A 110 -5.00 -8.49 -2.39
N ASN A 111 -5.51 -9.68 -2.68
CA ASN A 111 -5.55 -10.80 -1.73
C ASN A 111 -6.25 -10.45 -0.40
N MET A 112 -7.32 -9.64 -0.48
CA MET A 112 -8.15 -9.27 0.67
C MET A 112 -9.62 -9.61 0.39
N HIS A 113 -10.24 -10.35 1.29
CA HIS A 113 -11.69 -10.44 1.38
C HIS A 113 -12.26 -9.17 2.00
N VAL A 114 -13.04 -8.45 1.20
CA VAL A 114 -13.80 -7.27 1.67
C VAL A 114 -15.17 -7.73 2.14
N LYS A 115 -15.47 -7.58 3.42
CA LYS A 115 -16.79 -7.84 4.00
C LYS A 115 -17.50 -6.52 4.27
N TYR A 116 -18.72 -6.41 3.77
CA TYR A 116 -19.60 -5.27 4.03
C TYR A 116 -20.80 -5.72 4.87
N ASP A 117 -20.90 -5.23 6.11
CA ASP A 117 -22.06 -5.40 6.97
C ASP A 117 -22.98 -4.20 6.78
N LEU A 118 -23.96 -4.34 5.88
CA LEU A 118 -24.98 -3.33 5.58
C LEU A 118 -25.83 -2.95 6.81
N GLY A 119 -26.01 -3.87 7.76
CA GLY A 119 -26.79 -3.61 8.97
C GLY A 119 -26.08 -2.70 9.96
N LYS A 120 -24.74 -2.69 9.93
CA LYS A 120 -23.89 -1.88 10.81
C LYS A 120 -23.15 -0.74 10.10
N GLY A 121 -23.25 -0.66 8.76
CA GLY A 121 -22.46 0.26 7.96
C GLY A 121 -20.95 0.02 8.09
N LEU A 122 -20.55 -1.24 8.33
CA LEU A 122 -19.16 -1.59 8.62
C LEU A 122 -18.51 -2.24 7.41
N LEU A 123 -17.30 -1.78 7.10
CA LEU A 123 -16.40 -2.40 6.13
C LEU A 123 -15.26 -3.10 6.87
N SER A 124 -14.93 -4.33 6.50
CA SER A 124 -13.84 -5.10 7.09
C SER A 124 -12.99 -5.78 6.02
N PHE A 125 -11.67 -5.77 6.21
CA PHE A 125 -10.71 -6.40 5.31
C PHE A 125 -10.08 -7.62 6.01
N VAL A 126 -10.11 -8.78 5.36
CA VAL A 126 -9.54 -10.02 5.87
C VAL A 126 -8.57 -10.57 4.83
N PRO A 127 -7.27 -10.79 5.13
CA PRO A 127 -6.33 -11.40 4.19
C PRO A 127 -6.85 -12.74 3.66
N THR A 128 -6.67 -13.02 2.37
CA THR A 128 -7.07 -14.27 1.71
C THR A 128 -6.15 -14.57 0.53
N ASP A 129 -5.70 -15.82 0.41
CA ASP A 129 -4.99 -16.28 -0.78
C ASP A 129 -5.97 -16.46 -1.95
N CYS A 130 -5.95 -15.54 -2.90
CA CYS A 130 -6.81 -15.58 -4.09
C CYS A 130 -6.28 -16.48 -5.21
N THR A 131 -5.19 -17.24 -5.00
CA THR A 131 -4.62 -18.12 -6.03
C THR A 131 -5.28 -19.50 -6.11
N GLN A 132 -6.14 -19.85 -5.15
CA GLN A 132 -6.85 -21.14 -5.05
C GLN A 132 -8.34 -21.03 -5.45
N GLY A 133 -8.60 -20.47 -6.63
CA GLY A 133 -9.95 -20.31 -7.20
C GLY A 133 -10.44 -21.51 -7.99
#